data_AF-A0A0Q7F3P2-F1
#
_entry.id   AF-A0A0Q7F3P2-F1
#
_cell.length_a   1.000
_cell.length_b   1.000
_cell.length_c   1.000
_cell.angle_alpha   90.00
_cell.angle_beta   90.00
_cell.angle_gamma   90.00
#
_symmetry.space_group_name_H-M   'P 1'
#
loop_
_entity.id
_entity.type
_entity.pdbx_description
1 polymer ?
#
loop_
_entity_poly.entity_id
_entity_poly.type
_entity_poly.pdbx_seq_one_letter_code
_entity_poly.pdbx_strand_id
1 'polypeptide(L)'
;MVPNGIVFPECALSPQVAQELVQAIADTGIEFLITGVLEKEPETGHWLNQARTYAIVDSQNVLCRQQNKHHRWRVDQSQADAYGLNFDTDQSNHQWWEDIDISRRSLPFYALSRDMSMVTLICEDLARMDPAMNAIRSVGPNLVVALLMDGPQLISRWPGRYAGVLADEPGCAVLSLTCAATVNRSNATYVKNNPAAAPARIVALWVQADGRKEQLSLDDGDMGVLLQLRCVPKHQTTLDNRSDRSASRELQYLSHMSLGV
;
A
#
# COMPACT_ATOMS: atom_id res chain seq x y z
N MET A 1 -17.66 16.06 -1.86
CA MET A 1 -17.01 15.69 -0.59
C MET A 1 -15.52 15.62 -0.90
N VAL A 2 -14.68 16.32 -0.14
CA VAL A 2 -13.22 16.23 -0.29
C VAL A 2 -12.75 14.99 0.46
N PRO A 3 -11.91 14.11 -0.12
CA PRO A 3 -11.37 12.96 0.60
C PRO A 3 -10.37 13.41 1.67
N ASN A 4 -10.26 12.67 2.77
CA ASN A 4 -9.27 12.98 3.81
C ASN A 4 -7.82 12.73 3.34
N GLY A 5 -7.61 11.82 2.38
CA GLY A 5 -6.27 11.54 1.89
C GLY A 5 -6.23 10.94 0.50
N ILE A 6 -5.04 10.99 -0.11
CA ILE A 6 -4.74 10.41 -1.42
C ILE A 6 -3.61 9.39 -1.27
N VAL A 7 -3.77 8.22 -1.89
CA VAL A 7 -2.77 7.14 -1.87
C VAL A 7 -2.43 6.73 -3.29
N PHE A 8 -1.14 6.74 -3.62
CA PHE A 8 -0.61 6.25 -4.89
C PHE A 8 0.20 4.95 -4.70
N PRO A 9 0.24 4.05 -5.70
CA PRO A 9 1.01 2.81 -5.65
C PRO A 9 2.53 2.98 -5.46
N GLU A 10 3.22 1.86 -5.35
CA GLU A 10 4.69 1.78 -5.39
C GLU A 10 5.25 2.41 -6.67
N CYS A 11 6.32 3.22 -6.53
CA CYS A 11 7.00 3.92 -7.63
C CYS A 11 6.08 4.76 -8.55
N ALA A 12 4.98 5.32 -8.02
CA ALA A 12 4.00 6.04 -8.82
C ALA A 12 4.45 7.44 -9.27
N LEU A 13 5.16 8.18 -8.41
CA LEU A 13 5.54 9.57 -8.66
C LEU A 13 7.05 9.78 -8.51
N SER A 14 7.57 10.80 -9.19
CA SER A 14 8.91 11.33 -8.88
C SER A 14 8.88 12.18 -7.60
N PRO A 15 10.02 12.40 -6.94
CA PRO A 15 10.13 13.32 -5.80
C PRO A 15 9.54 14.70 -6.08
N GLN A 16 9.79 15.24 -7.27
CA GLN A 16 9.40 16.58 -7.69
C GLN A 16 7.88 16.65 -7.91
N VAL A 17 7.32 15.70 -8.67
CA VAL A 17 5.88 15.66 -8.93
C VAL A 17 5.08 15.46 -7.64
N ALA A 18 5.59 14.65 -6.70
CA ALA A 18 4.96 14.50 -5.39
C ALA A 18 4.90 15.83 -4.62
N GLN A 19 5.96 16.64 -4.66
CA GLN A 19 5.98 17.95 -4.02
C GLN A 19 5.05 18.96 -4.70
N GLU A 20 5.05 19.00 -6.03
CA GLU A 20 4.13 19.86 -6.82
C GLU A 20 2.67 19.51 -6.53
N LEU A 21 2.34 18.22 -6.46
CA LEU A 21 0.99 17.76 -6.12
C LEU A 21 0.60 18.17 -4.70
N VAL A 22 1.49 17.98 -3.72
CA VAL A 22 1.25 18.41 -2.33
C VAL A 22 0.98 19.91 -2.26
N GLN A 23 1.77 20.73 -2.97
CA GLN A 23 1.55 22.18 -3.02
C GLN A 23 0.20 22.54 -3.65
N ALA A 24 -0.21 21.81 -4.70
CA ALA A 24 -1.47 22.06 -5.39
C ALA A 24 -2.70 21.67 -4.54
N ILE A 25 -2.58 20.69 -3.65
CA ILE A 25 -3.69 20.21 -2.81
C ILE A 25 -3.71 20.78 -1.40
N ALA A 26 -2.69 21.53 -0.99
CA ALA A 26 -2.48 21.88 0.42
C ALA A 26 -3.66 22.63 1.07
N ASP A 27 -4.33 23.49 0.32
CA ASP A 27 -5.45 24.31 0.81
C ASP A 27 -6.83 23.74 0.41
N THR A 28 -6.89 22.47 -0.02
CA THR A 28 -8.14 21.82 -0.47
C THR A 28 -8.91 21.11 0.64
N GLY A 29 -8.29 20.93 1.82
CA GLY A 29 -8.83 20.13 2.93
C GLY A 29 -8.43 18.66 2.91
N ILE A 30 -7.53 18.25 2.01
CA ILE A 30 -6.89 16.93 2.06
C ILE A 30 -5.83 16.94 3.16
N GLU A 31 -5.91 15.99 4.10
CA GLU A 31 -5.08 15.93 5.30
C GLU A 31 -3.77 15.15 5.09
N PHE A 32 -3.74 14.24 4.10
CA PHE A 32 -2.52 13.50 3.81
C PHE A 32 -2.39 13.00 2.38
N LEU A 33 -1.14 12.78 1.97
CA LEU A 33 -0.79 12.10 0.73
C LEU A 33 0.26 11.02 1.01
N ILE A 34 0.05 9.81 0.48
CA ILE A 34 1.01 8.71 0.51
C ILE A 34 1.34 8.33 -0.92
N THR A 35 2.63 8.24 -1.27
CA THR A 35 3.05 7.81 -2.61
C THR A 35 4.33 6.99 -2.57
N GLY A 36 4.42 6.00 -3.45
CA GLY A 36 5.69 5.36 -3.77
C GLY A 36 6.52 6.23 -4.72
N VAL A 37 7.84 6.22 -4.53
CA VAL A 37 8.83 6.98 -5.30
C VAL A 37 10.05 6.10 -5.56
N LEU A 38 10.53 6.11 -6.81
CA LEU A 38 11.82 5.52 -7.18
C LEU A 38 12.80 6.66 -7.48
N GLU A 39 13.85 6.77 -6.68
CA GLU A 39 14.82 7.86 -6.77
C GLU A 39 16.24 7.33 -6.83
N LYS A 40 17.08 7.93 -7.67
CA LYS A 40 18.51 7.61 -7.69
C LYS A 40 19.24 8.55 -6.75
N GLU A 41 19.88 8.01 -5.72
CA GLU A 41 20.65 8.80 -4.78
C GLU A 41 21.90 9.39 -5.47
N PRO A 42 22.07 10.73 -5.51
CA PRO A 42 23.16 11.35 -6.25
C PRO A 42 24.56 10.97 -5.75
N GLU A 43 24.71 10.75 -4.44
CA GLU A 43 26.01 10.48 -3.81
C GLU A 43 26.51 9.06 -4.06
N THR A 44 25.62 8.07 -3.98
CA THR A 44 25.98 6.65 -4.13
C THR A 44 25.71 6.13 -5.54
N GLY A 45 24.84 6.80 -6.29
CA GLY A 45 24.34 6.31 -7.57
C GLY A 45 23.38 5.12 -7.45
N HIS A 46 23.01 4.69 -6.24
CA HIS A 46 22.07 3.59 -6.03
C HIS A 46 20.62 4.06 -6.15
N TRP A 47 19.73 3.15 -6.58
CA TRP A 47 18.29 3.41 -6.56
C TRP A 47 17.72 3.16 -5.17
N LEU A 48 16.78 4.01 -4.77
CA LEU A 48 15.99 3.89 -3.55
C LEU A 48 14.52 3.79 -3.94
N ASN A 49 13.88 2.72 -3.50
CA ASN A 49 12.43 2.58 -3.56
C ASN A 49 11.86 3.02 -2.22
N GLN A 50 11.05 4.08 -2.23
CA GLN A 50 10.62 4.77 -1.02
C GLN A 50 9.11 4.99 -0.99
N ALA A 51 8.55 4.98 0.20
CA ALA A 51 7.26 5.58 0.48
C ALA A 51 7.47 6.97 1.06
N ARG A 52 6.78 7.96 0.51
CA ARG A 52 6.70 9.31 1.06
C ARG A 52 5.31 9.55 1.58
N THR A 53 5.22 9.94 2.84
CA THR A 53 3.97 10.32 3.49
C THR A 53 4.04 11.77 3.88
N TYR A 54 3.06 12.53 3.42
CA TYR A 54 2.88 13.94 3.68
C TYR A 54 1.66 14.09 4.57
N ALA A 55 1.83 14.66 5.76
CA ALA A 55 0.72 15.19 6.56
C ALA A 55 0.60 16.69 6.26
N ILE A 56 -0.61 17.11 5.89
CA ILE A 56 -0.92 18.41 5.32
C ILE A 56 -1.90 19.10 6.27
N VAL A 57 -1.47 20.22 6.85
CA VAL A 57 -2.36 21.09 7.65
C VAL A 57 -2.81 22.26 6.79
N ASP A 58 -1.85 22.90 6.11
CA ASP A 58 -2.05 23.97 5.13
C ASP A 58 -0.81 24.06 4.21
N SER A 59 -0.83 25.00 3.26
CA SER A 59 0.30 25.25 2.34
C SER A 59 1.63 25.61 2.99
N GLN A 60 1.66 26.03 4.25
CA GLN A 60 2.88 26.37 5.00
C GLN A 60 3.32 25.27 5.97
N ASN A 61 2.39 24.39 6.37
CA ASN A 61 2.57 23.38 7.40
C ASN A 61 2.40 21.98 6.82
N VAL A 62 3.42 21.53 6.08
CA VAL A 62 3.51 20.18 5.52
C VAL A 62 4.64 19.40 6.18
N LEU A 63 4.31 18.25 6.78
CA LEU A 63 5.28 17.32 7.32
C LEU A 63 5.50 16.16 6.34
N CYS A 64 6.72 16.03 5.80
CA CYS A 64 7.11 14.87 5.02
C CYS A 64 7.95 13.90 5.85
N ARG A 65 7.67 12.62 5.69
CA ARG A 65 8.51 11.51 6.18
C ARG A 65 8.69 10.48 5.10
N GLN A 66 9.85 9.85 5.12
CA GLN A 66 10.30 8.90 4.12
C GLN A 66 10.56 7.55 4.80
N GLN A 67 10.23 6.50 4.06
CA GLN A 67 10.55 5.13 4.39
C GLN A 67 11.18 4.47 3.18
N ASN A 68 12.42 3.99 3.33
CA ASN A 68 13.03 3.12 2.34
C ASN A 68 12.40 1.73 2.43
N LYS A 69 12.25 1.06 1.30
CA LYS A 69 11.84 -0.35 1.24
C LYS A 69 12.85 -1.23 1.97
N HIS A 70 12.36 -2.16 2.80
CA HIS A 70 13.25 -2.98 3.63
C HIS A 70 13.71 -4.26 2.91
N HIS A 71 12.90 -4.76 1.97
CA HIS A 71 13.18 -5.98 1.22
C HIS A 71 13.15 -5.75 -0.28
N ARG A 72 14.21 -6.18 -0.96
CA ARG A 72 14.20 -6.27 -2.42
C ARG A 72 13.14 -7.26 -2.86
N TRP A 73 12.43 -6.89 -3.91
CA TRP A 73 11.56 -7.84 -4.58
C TRP A 73 12.40 -8.89 -5.32
N ARG A 74 12.10 -10.17 -5.09
CA ARG A 74 12.65 -11.27 -5.88
C ARG A 74 11.57 -11.77 -6.83
N VAL A 75 11.87 -11.74 -8.12
CA VAL A 75 10.99 -12.24 -9.17
C VAL A 75 11.55 -13.56 -9.67
N ASP A 76 10.75 -14.62 -9.66
CA ASP A 76 11.10 -15.87 -10.34
C ASP A 76 10.56 -15.91 -11.77
N GLN A 77 10.96 -16.93 -12.55
CA GLN A 77 10.48 -17.11 -13.92
C GLN A 77 8.94 -17.12 -14.03
N SER A 78 8.24 -17.78 -13.12
CA SER A 78 6.78 -17.87 -13.17
C SER A 78 6.14 -16.49 -12.99
N GLN A 79 6.68 -15.66 -12.11
CA GLN A 79 6.24 -14.28 -11.90
C GLN A 79 6.63 -13.39 -13.09
N ALA A 80 7.86 -13.51 -13.59
CA ALA A 80 8.31 -12.77 -14.77
C ALA A 80 7.39 -13.05 -15.96
N ASP A 81 7.10 -14.32 -16.24
CA ASP A 81 6.18 -14.74 -17.28
C ASP A 81 4.77 -14.17 -17.03
N ALA A 82 4.25 -14.29 -15.80
CA ALA A 82 2.94 -13.78 -15.41
C ALA A 82 2.81 -12.27 -15.63
N TYR A 83 3.89 -11.50 -15.44
CA TYR A 83 3.93 -10.07 -15.73
C TYR A 83 4.43 -9.75 -17.15
N GLY A 84 4.70 -10.74 -18.00
CA GLY A 84 5.26 -10.50 -19.34
C GLY A 84 6.56 -9.68 -19.31
N LEU A 85 7.42 -9.96 -18.32
CA LEU A 85 8.72 -9.34 -18.13
C LEU A 85 9.80 -10.28 -18.65
N ASN A 86 10.85 -9.70 -19.25
CA ASN A 86 12.07 -10.40 -19.62
C ASN A 86 13.25 -9.51 -19.24
N PHE A 87 14.03 -9.93 -18.26
CA PHE A 87 15.02 -9.08 -17.58
C PHE A 87 16.42 -9.18 -18.18
N ASP A 88 16.79 -10.32 -18.76
CA ASP A 88 18.09 -10.51 -19.39
C ASP A 88 17.99 -11.54 -20.53
N THR A 89 19.09 -11.70 -21.25
CA THR A 89 19.19 -12.66 -22.36
C THR A 89 19.71 -14.03 -21.92
N ASP A 90 20.09 -14.20 -20.65
CA ASP A 90 20.62 -15.44 -20.11
C ASP A 90 19.48 -16.41 -19.78
N GLN A 91 19.30 -17.40 -20.64
CA GLN A 91 18.24 -18.39 -20.50
C GLN A 91 18.44 -19.35 -19.32
N SER A 92 19.59 -19.33 -18.65
CA SER A 92 19.84 -20.12 -17.44
C SER A 92 19.46 -19.39 -16.16
N ASN A 93 19.24 -18.08 -16.24
CA ASN A 93 18.79 -17.29 -15.10
C ASN A 93 17.26 -17.37 -14.97
N HIS A 94 16.78 -17.73 -13.78
CA HIS A 94 15.35 -17.88 -13.49
C HIS A 94 14.93 -17.08 -12.25
N GLN A 95 15.81 -16.23 -11.73
CA GLN A 95 15.56 -15.39 -10.57
C GLN A 95 16.24 -14.04 -10.70
N TRP A 96 15.48 -12.98 -10.46
CA TRP A 96 15.95 -11.60 -10.50
C TRP A 96 15.67 -10.90 -9.19
N TRP A 97 16.56 -10.00 -8.82
CA TRP A 97 16.41 -9.16 -7.65
C TRP A 97 16.32 -7.71 -8.08
N GLU A 98 15.41 -6.98 -7.45
CA GLU A 98 15.33 -5.54 -7.57
C GLU A 98 16.66 -4.88 -7.17
N ASP A 99 17.22 -4.07 -8.08
CA ASP A 99 18.48 -3.38 -7.87
C ASP A 99 18.26 -2.04 -7.14
N ILE A 100 18.01 -2.13 -5.83
CA ILE A 100 17.85 -0.99 -4.93
C ILE A 100 18.73 -1.11 -3.69
N ASP A 101 19.09 0.02 -3.10
CA ASP A 101 19.63 0.10 -1.76
C ASP A 101 18.51 -0.07 -0.71
N ILE A 102 18.75 -0.97 0.26
CA ILE A 102 17.84 -1.30 1.37
C ILE A 102 18.40 -0.86 2.73
N SER A 103 19.43 -0.01 2.70
CA SER A 103 19.99 0.64 3.88
C SER A 103 19.02 1.68 4.48
N ARG A 104 19.32 2.15 5.69
CA ARG A 104 18.57 3.23 6.36
C ARG A 104 17.07 2.91 6.52
N ARG A 105 16.79 1.67 6.92
CA ARG A 105 15.42 1.21 7.20
C ARG A 105 14.80 2.01 8.34
N SER A 106 13.68 2.63 8.06
CA SER A 106 12.82 3.32 9.02
C SER A 106 11.38 2.85 8.84
N LEU A 107 10.57 2.93 9.89
CA LEU A 107 9.15 2.63 9.83
C LEU A 107 8.36 3.71 10.59
N PRO A 108 8.06 4.85 9.93
CA PRO A 108 7.37 5.95 10.60
C PRO A 108 5.89 5.61 10.85
N PHE A 109 5.44 5.85 12.07
CA PHE A 109 4.02 5.81 12.44
C PHE A 109 3.47 7.24 12.48
N TYR A 110 2.30 7.45 11.89
CA TYR A 110 1.66 8.77 11.80
C TYR A 110 0.38 8.79 12.61
N ALA A 111 0.23 9.75 13.50
CA ALA A 111 -1.03 10.05 14.16
C ALA A 111 -1.74 11.18 13.38
N LEU A 112 -2.65 10.83 12.46
CA LEU A 112 -3.41 11.81 11.68
C LEU A 112 -4.47 12.51 12.52
N SER A 113 -5.01 11.79 13.50
CA SER A 113 -5.91 12.35 14.51
C SER A 113 -5.66 11.65 15.85
N ARG A 114 -6.28 12.16 16.91
CA ARG A 114 -6.06 11.68 18.30
C ARG A 114 -6.21 10.17 18.47
N ASP A 115 -7.08 9.54 17.68
CA ASP A 115 -7.42 8.12 17.80
C ASP A 115 -7.12 7.33 16.51
N MET A 116 -6.30 7.88 15.60
CA MET A 116 -5.97 7.25 14.32
C MET A 116 -4.45 7.27 14.09
N SER A 117 -3.86 6.10 14.08
CA SER A 117 -2.48 5.86 13.70
C SER A 117 -2.40 5.04 12.42
N MET A 118 -1.43 5.38 11.57
CA MET A 118 -1.17 4.66 10.33
C MET A 118 0.32 4.40 10.09
N VAL A 119 0.59 3.40 9.28
CA VAL A 119 1.94 3.06 8.81
C VAL A 119 1.88 2.59 7.36
N THR A 120 2.97 2.79 6.63
CA THR A 120 3.07 2.39 5.22
C THR A 120 4.04 1.21 5.09
N LEU A 121 3.74 0.29 4.18
CA LEU A 121 4.63 -0.81 3.79
C LEU A 121 4.81 -0.77 2.27
N ILE A 122 5.93 -1.30 1.79
CA ILE A 122 6.26 -1.32 0.37
C ILE A 122 6.46 -2.77 -0.08
N CYS A 123 5.54 -3.25 -0.92
CA CYS A 123 5.62 -4.54 -1.60
C CYS A 123 5.96 -5.71 -0.66
N GLU A 124 7.14 -6.29 -0.86
CA GLU A 124 7.68 -7.42 -0.12
C GLU A 124 7.69 -7.18 1.41
N ASP A 125 7.74 -5.93 1.89
CA ASP A 125 7.68 -5.60 3.31
C ASP A 125 6.38 -6.09 3.99
N LEU A 126 5.27 -6.21 3.25
CA LEU A 126 4.03 -6.80 3.75
C LEU A 126 4.17 -8.31 4.04
N ALA A 127 5.00 -9.02 3.29
CA ALA A 127 5.15 -10.47 3.36
C ALA A 127 6.24 -10.94 4.35
N ARG A 128 7.01 -10.01 4.91
CA ARG A 128 8.21 -10.30 5.72
C ARG A 128 8.00 -9.91 7.18
N MET A 129 8.51 -10.77 8.08
CA MET A 129 8.41 -10.56 9.52
C MET A 129 9.39 -9.51 10.02
N ASP A 130 10.67 -9.65 9.70
CA ASP A 130 11.71 -8.68 10.05
C ASP A 130 11.80 -7.60 8.96
N PRO A 131 12.07 -6.33 9.27
CA PRO A 131 12.08 -5.73 10.61
C PRO A 131 10.73 -5.13 11.02
N ALA A 132 9.79 -4.99 10.09
CA ALA A 132 8.60 -4.14 10.28
C ALA A 132 7.48 -4.80 11.12
N MET A 133 7.23 -6.11 10.95
CA MET A 133 6.03 -6.76 11.49
C MET A 133 5.97 -6.71 13.02
N ASN A 134 7.11 -6.89 13.70
CA ASN A 134 7.18 -6.83 15.15
C ASN A 134 6.84 -5.43 15.69
N ALA A 135 7.33 -4.38 15.03
CA ALA A 135 7.01 -3.00 15.38
C ALA A 135 5.52 -2.71 15.16
N ILE A 136 4.96 -3.15 14.03
CA ILE A 136 3.53 -2.99 13.73
C ILE A 136 2.65 -3.70 14.75
N ARG A 137 2.96 -4.95 15.09
CA ARG A 137 2.25 -5.72 16.12
C ARG A 137 2.33 -5.05 17.50
N SER A 138 3.47 -4.46 17.83
CA SER A 138 3.67 -3.77 19.12
C SER A 138 2.91 -2.45 19.20
N VAL A 139 2.83 -1.69 18.11
CA VAL A 139 2.13 -0.40 18.07
C VAL A 139 0.62 -0.59 17.89
N GLY A 140 0.19 -1.56 17.07
CA GLY A 140 -1.21 -1.79 16.77
C GLY A 140 -1.87 -0.65 15.99
N PRO A 141 -1.34 -0.22 14.82
CA PRO A 141 -1.91 0.90 14.10
C PRO A 141 -3.33 0.61 13.62
N ASN A 142 -4.15 1.66 13.51
CA ASN A 142 -5.52 1.51 13.01
C ASN A 142 -5.53 1.16 11.52
N LEU A 143 -4.58 1.71 10.75
CA LEU A 143 -4.45 1.50 9.31
C LEU A 143 -3.02 1.13 8.91
N VAL A 144 -2.88 0.08 8.11
CA VAL A 144 -1.66 -0.25 7.38
C VAL A 144 -1.93 -0.04 5.89
N VAL A 145 -1.10 0.77 5.23
CA VAL A 145 -1.18 1.00 3.78
C VAL A 145 -0.03 0.30 3.10
N ALA A 146 -0.30 -0.73 2.30
CA ALA A 146 0.71 -1.46 1.55
C ALA A 146 0.74 -1.00 0.08
N LEU A 147 1.81 -0.30 -0.30
CA LEU A 147 2.05 0.15 -1.67
C LEU A 147 2.71 -0.98 -2.45
N LEU A 148 2.07 -1.46 -3.50
CA LEU A 148 2.55 -2.62 -4.26
C LEU A 148 2.72 -2.31 -5.75
N MET A 149 3.65 -3.02 -6.38
CA MET A 149 3.76 -3.21 -7.82
C MET A 149 3.52 -4.68 -8.15
N ASP A 150 2.27 -5.14 -8.01
CA ASP A 150 1.85 -6.53 -8.20
C ASP A 150 0.68 -6.61 -9.21
N GLY A 151 0.30 -7.82 -9.59
CA GLY A 151 -0.93 -8.09 -10.35
C GLY A 151 -2.20 -7.82 -9.54
N PRO A 152 -3.37 -8.33 -10.00
CA PRO A 152 -4.66 -8.10 -9.36
C PRO A 152 -4.64 -8.36 -7.84
N GLN A 153 -5.21 -7.43 -7.06
CA GLN A 153 -5.25 -7.50 -5.59
C GLN A 153 -6.34 -8.45 -5.11
N LEU A 154 -6.14 -9.75 -5.32
CA LEU A 154 -7.12 -10.77 -4.99
C LEU A 154 -6.99 -11.28 -3.56
N ILE A 155 -8.13 -11.59 -2.93
CA ILE A 155 -8.19 -12.18 -1.58
C ILE A 155 -7.34 -13.46 -1.48
N SER A 156 -7.36 -14.28 -2.53
CA SER A 156 -6.63 -15.55 -2.61
C SER A 156 -5.13 -15.40 -2.87
N ARG A 157 -4.66 -14.21 -3.24
CA ARG A 157 -3.25 -13.95 -3.53
C ARG A 157 -2.50 -13.57 -2.26
N TRP A 158 -1.17 -13.57 -2.37
CA TRP A 158 -0.27 -13.30 -1.25
C TRP A 158 -0.62 -11.99 -0.49
N PRO A 159 -1.02 -10.85 -1.10
CA PRO A 159 -1.33 -9.65 -0.33
C PRO A 159 -2.50 -9.89 0.62
N GLY A 160 -3.55 -10.59 0.17
CA GLY A 160 -4.71 -10.91 0.99
C GLY A 160 -4.43 -11.86 2.14
N ARG A 161 -3.44 -12.76 1.99
CA ARG A 161 -2.96 -13.62 3.07
C ARG A 161 -2.25 -12.82 4.15
N TYR A 162 -1.27 -11.98 3.79
CA TYR A 162 -0.47 -11.24 4.78
C TYR A 162 -1.20 -10.02 5.37
N ALA A 163 -2.08 -9.39 4.59
CA ALA A 163 -3.02 -8.40 5.13
C ALA A 163 -3.93 -9.02 6.20
N GLY A 164 -4.38 -10.27 5.98
CA GLY A 164 -5.12 -11.05 6.98
C GLY A 164 -4.36 -11.22 8.30
N VAL A 165 -3.05 -11.51 8.24
CA VAL A 165 -2.22 -11.66 9.46
C VAL A 165 -2.24 -10.38 10.32
N LEU A 166 -2.14 -9.21 9.71
CA LEU A 166 -2.19 -7.92 10.41
C LEU A 166 -3.59 -7.56 10.91
N ALA A 167 -4.61 -7.97 10.17
CA ALA A 167 -6.01 -7.81 10.57
C ALA A 167 -6.40 -8.74 11.72
N ASP A 168 -5.85 -9.95 11.78
CA ASP A 168 -6.06 -10.86 12.90
C ASP A 168 -5.24 -10.42 14.13
N GLU A 169 -3.98 -9.99 13.91
CA GLU A 169 -3.07 -9.56 14.96
C GLU A 169 -2.09 -8.50 14.42
N PRO A 170 -2.20 -7.22 14.85
CA PRO A 170 -2.84 -6.75 16.09
C PRO A 170 -4.29 -6.26 15.96
N GLY A 171 -4.97 -6.50 14.83
CA GLY A 171 -6.32 -5.97 14.62
C GLY A 171 -6.37 -4.71 13.74
N CYS A 172 -5.42 -4.57 12.81
CA CYS A 172 -5.34 -3.45 11.89
C CYS A 172 -6.41 -3.53 10.79
N ALA A 173 -6.84 -2.38 10.27
CA ALA A 173 -7.30 -2.34 8.88
C ALA A 173 -6.08 -2.29 7.95
N VAL A 174 -6.16 -2.96 6.80
CA VAL A 174 -5.08 -3.03 5.81
C VAL A 174 -5.64 -2.69 4.45
N LEU A 175 -5.06 -1.68 3.80
CA LEU A 175 -5.29 -1.35 2.40
C LEU A 175 -4.05 -1.74 1.61
N SER A 176 -4.15 -2.72 0.71
CA SER A 176 -3.13 -2.90 -0.33
C SER A 176 -3.60 -2.25 -1.63
N LEU A 177 -2.67 -1.60 -2.34
CA LEU A 177 -2.95 -0.89 -3.59
C LEU A 177 -1.82 -1.15 -4.58
N THR A 178 -2.17 -1.38 -5.84
CA THR A 178 -1.23 -1.47 -6.95
C THR A 178 -1.67 -0.66 -8.16
N CYS A 179 -0.80 -0.53 -9.16
CA CYS A 179 -1.09 0.25 -10.35
C CYS A 179 -1.87 -0.56 -11.40
N ALA A 180 -2.78 0.11 -12.11
CA ALA A 180 -3.58 -0.51 -13.17
C ALA A 180 -2.71 -1.09 -14.30
N ALA A 181 -1.51 -0.53 -14.54
CA ALA A 181 -0.61 -1.01 -15.58
C ALA A 181 -0.12 -2.45 -15.31
N THR A 182 0.33 -2.74 -14.08
CA THR A 182 0.79 -4.10 -13.71
C THR A 182 -0.38 -5.08 -13.67
N VAL A 183 -1.55 -4.65 -13.21
CA VAL A 183 -2.79 -5.44 -13.24
C VAL A 183 -3.16 -5.81 -14.69
N ASN A 184 -3.20 -4.84 -15.60
CA ASN A 184 -3.54 -5.05 -17.00
C ASN A 184 -2.54 -5.98 -17.69
N ARG A 185 -1.25 -5.77 -17.44
CA ARG A 185 -0.16 -6.61 -17.94
C ARG A 185 -0.29 -8.06 -17.45
N SER A 186 -0.57 -8.26 -16.16
CA SER A 186 -0.80 -9.59 -15.59
C SER A 186 -2.04 -10.26 -16.18
N ASN A 187 -3.15 -9.52 -16.33
CA ASN A 187 -4.37 -10.02 -16.94
C ASN A 187 -4.17 -10.40 -18.42
N ALA A 188 -3.41 -9.61 -19.18
CA ALA A 188 -3.13 -9.90 -20.59
C ALA A 188 -2.41 -11.25 -20.76
N THR A 189 -1.38 -11.53 -19.94
CA THR A 189 -0.72 -12.85 -19.93
C THR A 189 -1.68 -13.94 -19.48
N TYR A 190 -2.45 -13.69 -18.42
CA TYR A 190 -3.37 -14.69 -17.86
C TYR A 190 -4.42 -15.13 -18.88
N VAL A 191 -5.07 -14.18 -19.58
CA VAL A 191 -6.07 -14.46 -20.62
C VAL A 191 -5.44 -15.12 -21.84
N LYS A 192 -4.22 -14.72 -22.24
CA LYS A 192 -3.49 -15.38 -23.33
C LYS A 192 -3.28 -16.87 -23.05
N ASN A 193 -2.96 -17.22 -21.80
CA ASN A 193 -2.75 -18.60 -21.37
C ASN A 193 -4.06 -19.32 -20.99
N ASN A 194 -5.15 -18.58 -20.76
CA ASN A 194 -6.46 -19.09 -20.35
C ASN A 194 -7.58 -18.34 -21.11
N PRO A 195 -7.83 -18.65 -22.39
CA PRO A 195 -8.73 -17.84 -23.23
C PRO A 195 -10.18 -17.74 -22.75
N ALA A 196 -10.62 -18.67 -21.89
CA ALA A 196 -11.97 -18.67 -21.30
C ALA A 196 -12.05 -17.89 -19.97
N ALA A 197 -10.92 -17.38 -19.45
CA ALA A 197 -10.88 -16.71 -18.16
C ALA A 197 -11.23 -15.22 -18.29
N ALA A 198 -11.96 -14.69 -17.32
CA ALA A 198 -12.25 -13.26 -17.23
C ALA A 198 -11.11 -12.51 -16.51
N PRO A 199 -10.62 -11.39 -17.03
CA PRO A 199 -9.62 -10.57 -16.35
C PRO A 199 -10.22 -9.92 -15.10
N ALA A 200 -9.43 -9.81 -14.05
CA ALA A 200 -9.84 -9.15 -12.81
C ALA A 200 -9.10 -7.82 -12.66
N ARG A 201 -9.75 -6.69 -12.97
CA ARG A 201 -9.14 -5.36 -12.83
C ARG A 201 -9.31 -4.82 -11.40
N ILE A 202 -8.81 -5.59 -10.43
CA ILE A 202 -8.83 -5.26 -9.01
C ILE A 202 -7.50 -4.60 -8.64
N VAL A 203 -7.52 -3.30 -8.36
CA VAL A 203 -6.31 -2.50 -8.09
C VAL A 203 -6.00 -2.37 -6.61
N ALA A 204 -6.97 -2.61 -5.74
CA ALA A 204 -6.77 -2.56 -4.29
C ALA A 204 -7.56 -3.65 -3.56
N LEU A 205 -7.09 -3.99 -2.36
CA LEU A 205 -7.76 -4.90 -1.45
C LEU A 205 -7.82 -4.25 -0.07
N TRP A 206 -9.03 -4.21 0.49
CA TRP A 206 -9.26 -3.86 1.88
C TRP A 206 -9.43 -5.13 2.71
N VAL A 207 -8.77 -5.19 3.86
CA VAL A 207 -8.92 -6.23 4.88
C VAL A 207 -9.07 -5.55 6.23
N GLN A 208 -10.01 -5.99 7.06
CA GLN A 208 -10.23 -5.40 8.40
C GLN A 208 -10.39 -6.48 9.48
N ALA A 209 -10.31 -6.04 10.73
CA ALA A 209 -10.16 -6.93 11.90
C ALA A 209 -11.35 -7.85 12.18
N ASP A 210 -12.54 -7.58 11.65
CA ASP A 210 -13.71 -8.46 11.77
C ASP A 210 -13.75 -9.57 10.70
N GLY A 211 -12.68 -9.68 9.89
CA GLY A 211 -12.54 -10.66 8.82
C GLY A 211 -13.11 -10.22 7.47
N ARG A 212 -13.76 -9.06 7.37
CA ARG A 212 -14.25 -8.52 6.10
C ARG A 212 -13.09 -8.23 5.14
N LYS A 213 -13.27 -8.63 3.88
CA LYS A 213 -12.32 -8.42 2.79
C LYS A 213 -13.06 -7.90 1.56
N GLU A 214 -12.61 -6.78 1.01
CA GLU A 214 -13.25 -6.14 -0.13
C GLU A 214 -12.24 -5.89 -1.24
N GLN A 215 -12.56 -6.38 -2.43
CA GLN A 215 -11.76 -6.20 -3.64
C GLN A 215 -12.24 -4.94 -4.35
N LEU A 216 -11.35 -3.96 -4.53
CA LEU A 216 -11.68 -2.66 -5.12
C LEU A 216 -11.36 -2.72 -6.61
N SER A 217 -12.41 -2.80 -7.43
CA SER A 217 -12.29 -2.77 -8.89
C SER A 217 -12.02 -1.37 -9.41
N LEU A 218 -11.30 -1.31 -10.53
CA LEU A 218 -11.14 -0.10 -11.32
C LEU A 218 -11.75 -0.35 -12.70
N ASP A 219 -12.77 0.42 -13.04
CA ASP A 219 -13.52 0.30 -14.29
C ASP A 219 -12.70 0.83 -15.46
N ASP A 220 -12.88 0.24 -16.65
CA ASP A 220 -12.08 0.58 -17.83
C ASP A 220 -12.19 2.08 -18.16
N GLY A 221 -11.05 2.74 -18.31
CA GLY A 221 -10.96 4.19 -18.51
C GLY A 221 -10.80 5.00 -17.23
N ASP A 222 -11.19 4.46 -16.08
CA ASP A 222 -11.07 5.16 -14.80
C ASP A 222 -9.62 5.19 -14.30
N MET A 223 -9.32 6.23 -13.51
CA MET A 223 -7.96 6.57 -13.08
C MET A 223 -7.72 6.32 -11.58
N GLY A 224 -8.77 6.11 -10.80
CA GLY A 224 -8.64 5.89 -9.36
C GLY A 224 -9.89 5.27 -8.74
N VAL A 225 -9.84 5.08 -7.42
CA VAL A 225 -10.95 4.56 -6.63
C VAL A 225 -11.16 5.48 -5.43
N LEU A 226 -12.39 5.93 -5.20
CA LEU A 226 -12.79 6.57 -3.94
C LEU A 226 -13.20 5.49 -2.96
N LEU A 227 -12.45 5.33 -1.88
CA LEU A 227 -12.76 4.45 -0.77
C LEU A 227 -13.42 5.24 0.37
N GLN A 228 -14.61 4.82 0.79
CA GLN A 228 -15.32 5.40 1.93
C GLN A 228 -15.23 4.47 3.14
N LEU A 229 -14.78 5.04 4.26
CA LEU A 229 -14.59 4.34 5.52
C LEU A 229 -15.38 5.02 6.63
N ARG A 230 -15.67 4.27 7.69
CA ARG A 230 -16.21 4.79 8.94
C ARG A 230 -15.22 4.54 10.07
N CYS A 231 -14.93 5.57 10.84
CA CYS A 231 -14.25 5.43 12.11
C CYS A 231 -15.27 5.13 13.21
N VAL A 232 -15.11 4.01 13.94
CA VAL A 232 -16.02 3.62 15.02
C VAL A 232 -15.26 3.31 16.31
N PRO A 233 -15.88 3.49 17.49
CA PRO A 233 -15.29 3.05 18.76
C PRO A 233 -15.04 1.54 18.78
N LYS A 234 -13.87 1.14 19.25
CA LYS A 234 -13.49 -0.26 19.48
C LYS A 234 -13.25 -0.46 20.97
N HIS A 235 -13.95 -1.44 21.56
CA HIS A 235 -13.66 -1.85 22.93
C HIS A 235 -12.48 -2.81 22.92
N GLN A 236 -11.44 -2.49 23.68
CA GLN A 236 -10.31 -3.39 23.88
C GLN A 236 -10.14 -3.75 25.35
N THR A 237 -9.70 -4.97 25.56
CA THR A 237 -9.34 -5.49 26.87
C THR A 237 -7.97 -6.15 26.80
N THR A 238 -7.14 -5.90 27.79
CA THR A 238 -5.93 -6.70 28.00
C THR A 238 -6.29 -8.16 28.34
N LEU A 239 -5.32 -9.07 28.26
CA LEU A 239 -5.53 -10.48 28.64
C LEU A 239 -6.00 -10.67 30.10
N ASP A 240 -5.70 -9.69 30.97
CA ASP A 240 -6.19 -9.64 32.36
C ASP A 240 -7.49 -8.83 32.54
N ASN A 241 -8.26 -8.62 31.46
CA ASN A 241 -9.56 -7.94 31.42
C ASN A 241 -9.57 -6.46 31.83
N ARG A 242 -8.43 -5.75 31.79
CA ARG A 242 -8.44 -4.29 31.95
C ARG A 242 -8.94 -3.65 30.66
N SER A 243 -10.01 -2.88 30.76
CA SER A 243 -10.63 -2.22 29.62
C SER A 243 -9.96 -0.88 29.29
N ASP A 244 -9.86 -0.60 27.99
CA ASP A 244 -9.51 0.71 27.44
C ASP A 244 -10.67 1.74 27.50
N ARG A 245 -11.84 1.34 28.01
CA ARG A 245 -13.09 2.12 28.03
C ARG A 245 -13.52 2.63 26.64
N SER A 246 -13.27 1.84 25.61
CA SER A 246 -13.58 2.19 24.21
C SER A 246 -12.88 3.46 23.73
N ALA A 247 -11.69 3.73 24.28
CA ALA A 247 -10.82 4.80 23.81
C ALA A 247 -10.31 4.50 22.39
N SER A 248 -10.14 3.22 22.04
CA SER A 248 -9.66 2.81 20.73
C SER A 248 -10.69 3.07 19.63
N ARG A 249 -10.19 3.15 18.39
CA ARG A 249 -11.00 3.24 17.17
C ARG A 249 -10.62 2.15 16.20
N GLU A 250 -11.53 1.83 15.31
CA GLU A 250 -11.25 1.02 14.12
C GLU A 250 -11.88 1.64 12.88
N LEU A 251 -11.31 1.30 11.73
CA LEU A 251 -11.83 1.68 10.43
C LEU A 251 -12.65 0.53 9.87
N GLN A 252 -13.89 0.84 9.48
CA GLN A 252 -14.79 -0.10 8.84
C GLN A 252 -15.07 0.36 7.41
N TYR A 253 -15.00 -0.58 6.47
CA TYR A 253 -15.39 -0.33 5.08
C TYR A 253 -16.88 0.04 4.99
N LEU A 254 -17.18 1.08 4.21
CA LEU A 254 -18.55 1.44 3.83
C LEU A 254 -18.82 1.08 2.37
N SER A 255 -18.05 1.66 1.46
CA SER A 255 -18.23 1.53 0.02
C SER A 255 -16.95 1.91 -0.72
N HIS A 256 -16.88 1.57 -2.01
CA HIS A 256 -15.90 2.13 -2.93
C HIS A 256 -16.59 2.47 -4.25
N MET A 257 -16.03 3.41 -5.00
CA MET A 257 -16.45 3.69 -6.37
C MET A 257 -15.24 3.96 -7.26
N SER A 258 -15.29 3.46 -8.49
CA SER A 258 -14.31 3.79 -9.51
C SER A 258 -14.48 5.26 -9.94
N LEU A 259 -13.38 5.94 -10.23
CA LEU A 259 -13.33 7.37 -10.55
C LEU A 259 -12.78 7.59 -11.97
N GLY A 260 -13.68 7.98 -12.87
CA GLY A 260 -13.34 8.56 -14.18
C GLY A 260 -13.09 10.07 -14.10
N VAL A 261 -12.51 10.63 -15.18
CA VAL A 261 -12.40 12.08 -15.42
C VAL A 261 -13.48 12.53 -16.38
#